data_AF-A0A7K4CV77-F1
#
_entry.id   AF-A0A7K4CV77-F1
#
_cell.length_a   1.000
_cell.length_b   1.000
_cell.length_c   1.000
_cell.angle_alpha   90.00
_cell.angle_beta   90.00
_cell.angle_gamma   90.00
#
_symmetry.space_group_name_H-M   'P 1'
#
loop_
_entity.id
_entity.type
_entity.pdbx_description
1 polymer ?
#
loop_
_entity_poly.entity_id
_entity_poly.type
_entity_poly.pdbx_seq_one_letter_code
_entity_poly.pdbx_strand_id
1 'polypeptide(L)'
;MEKNGKEDMNAGNDVISREMITTHDEKGRVYIPKKFQEKLTKRMFIIDTPEGLLLVPLPDDPVATLKEMGKSLPAMTLKQFKSEIMKQAAEELENKL
;
A
#
# COMPACT_ATOMS: atom_id res chain seq x y z
N MET A 1 18.81 -22.35 36.55
CA MET A 1 18.03 -23.40 35.87
C MET A 1 16.59 -23.13 36.27
N GLU A 2 15.61 -22.78 35.44
CA GLU A 2 15.34 -22.77 33.99
C GLU A 2 14.46 -21.51 33.74
N LYS A 3 14.80 -20.62 32.82
CA LYS A 3 14.37 -20.52 31.41
C LYS A 3 12.86 -20.52 31.14
N ASN A 4 12.44 -19.38 30.55
CA ASN A 4 11.49 -19.21 29.44
C ASN A 4 9.98 -19.43 29.75
N GLY A 5 9.04 -18.68 29.18
CA GLY A 5 9.10 -17.84 27.99
C GLY A 5 8.27 -16.58 28.15
N LYS A 6 8.81 -15.49 27.61
CA LYS A 6 8.04 -14.32 27.20
C LYS A 6 7.01 -14.81 26.18
N GLU A 7 5.75 -14.56 26.45
CA GLU A 7 4.72 -14.60 25.41
C GLU A 7 5.10 -13.55 24.36
N ASP A 8 5.49 -14.06 23.20
CA ASP A 8 5.78 -13.25 22.02
C ASP A 8 4.50 -12.51 21.65
N MET A 9 4.51 -11.20 21.93
CA MET A 9 3.53 -10.25 21.42
C MET A 9 3.65 -10.23 19.90
N ASN A 10 2.92 -11.14 19.25
CA ASN A 10 2.71 -11.11 17.82
C ASN A 10 1.77 -9.93 17.55
N ALA A 11 2.34 -8.73 17.47
CA ALA A 11 1.68 -7.55 16.95
C ALA A 11 1.53 -7.75 15.43
N GLY A 12 0.64 -8.68 15.06
CA GLY A 12 0.00 -8.66 13.77
C GLY A 12 -0.59 -7.27 13.62
N ASN A 13 -0.08 -6.52 12.66
CA ASN A 13 -0.65 -5.25 12.26
C ASN A 13 -1.98 -5.57 11.58
N ASP A 14 -2.99 -5.93 12.39
CA ASP A 14 -4.36 -6.07 11.93
C ASP A 14 -4.77 -4.70 11.43
N VAL A 15 -4.70 -4.52 10.11
CA VAL A 15 -5.35 -3.41 9.43
C VAL A 15 -6.84 -3.65 9.65
N ILE A 16 -7.37 -3.14 10.77
CA ILE A 16 -8.79 -3.19 11.08
C ILE A 16 -9.49 -2.54 9.89
N SER A 17 -10.13 -3.36 9.07
CA SER A 17 -10.91 -2.92 7.92
C SER A 17 -12.09 -2.13 8.45
N ARG A 18 -11.98 -0.81 8.38
CA ARG A 18 -13.01 0.12 8.85
C ARG A 18 -13.88 0.51 7.66
N GLU A 19 -14.96 -0.23 7.47
CA GLU A 19 -15.95 0.07 6.45
C GLU A 19 -16.79 1.29 6.83
N MET A 20 -17.26 2.02 5.82
CA MET A 20 -18.26 3.06 5.97
C MET A 20 -19.09 3.17 4.70
N ILE A 21 -20.40 3.29 4.87
CA ILE A 21 -21.33 3.64 3.79
C ILE A 21 -21.42 5.16 3.71
N THR A 22 -21.30 5.70 2.50
CA THR A 22 -21.49 7.13 2.20
C THR A 22 -22.26 7.25 0.88
N THR A 23 -22.92 8.38 0.68
CA THR A 23 -23.67 8.68 -0.54
C THR A 23 -22.95 9.75 -1.35
N HIS A 24 -23.19 9.77 -2.66
CA HIS A 24 -22.78 10.87 -3.52
C HIS A 24 -23.97 11.80 -3.78
N ASP A 25 -23.69 13.07 -4.04
CA ASP A 25 -24.70 14.02 -4.50
C ASP A 25 -24.92 13.95 -6.01
N GLU A 26 -25.84 14.76 -6.54
CA GLU A 26 -26.15 14.82 -7.98
C GLU A 26 -24.96 15.17 -8.88
N LYS A 27 -23.88 15.71 -8.32
CA LYS A 27 -22.64 16.04 -9.04
C LYS A 27 -21.58 14.95 -8.90
N GLY A 28 -21.92 13.81 -8.30
CA GLY A 28 -21.02 12.67 -8.09
C GLY A 28 -19.99 12.88 -6.97
N ARG A 29 -20.16 13.88 -6.10
CA ARG A 29 -19.20 14.14 -5.01
C ARG A 29 -19.46 13.21 -3.84
N VAL A 30 -18.43 12.47 -3.43
CA VAL A 30 -18.47 11.58 -2.27
C VAL A 30 -17.91 12.30 -1.04
N TYR A 31 -18.66 12.29 0.07
CA TYR A 31 -18.13 12.79 1.34
C TYR A 31 -17.13 11.79 1.93
N ILE A 32 -15.89 12.25 2.16
CA ILE A 32 -14.88 11.48 2.88
C ILE A 32 -14.74 11.97 4.33
N PRO A 33 -15.03 11.11 5.33
CA PRO A 33 -14.94 11.44 6.73
C PRO A 33 -13.55 11.91 7.18
N LYS A 34 -13.53 12.78 8.20
CA LYS A 34 -12.29 13.31 8.81
C LYS A 34 -11.27 12.24 9.17
N LYS A 35 -11.70 11.08 9.69
CA LYS A 35 -10.81 9.96 10.07
C LYS A 35 -9.98 9.39 8.90
N PHE A 36 -10.38 9.66 7.65
CA PHE A 36 -9.64 9.24 6.45
C PHE A 36 -8.88 10.40 5.79
N GLN A 37 -9.12 11.65 6.20
CA GLN A 37 -8.52 12.83 5.56
C GLN A 37 -6.99 12.87 5.70
N GLU A 38 -6.43 12.30 6.77
CA GLU A 38 -4.97 12.19 6.96
C GLU A 38 -4.29 11.36 5.85
N LYS A 39 -5.04 10.48 5.20
CA LYS A 39 -4.55 9.65 4.09
C LYS A 39 -4.74 10.30 2.73
N LEU A 40 -5.42 11.44 2.66
CA LEU A 40 -5.73 12.12 1.40
C LEU A 40 -4.80 13.29 1.19
N THR A 41 -4.41 13.50 -0.07
CA THR A 41 -3.78 14.74 -0.53
C THR A 41 -4.78 15.55 -1.37
N LYS A 42 -4.43 16.79 -1.70
CA LYS A 42 -5.30 17.66 -2.52
C LYS A 42 -5.52 17.12 -3.94
N ARG A 43 -4.60 16.30 -4.45
CA ARG A 43 -4.65 15.70 -5.79
C ARG A 43 -4.50 14.20 -5.65
N MET A 44 -5.33 13.45 -6.35
CA MET A 44 -5.31 11.99 -6.31
C MET A 44 -5.60 11.43 -7.68
N PHE A 45 -5.06 10.25 -7.95
CA PHE A 45 -5.52 9.42 -9.04
C PHE A 45 -6.81 8.72 -8.65
N ILE A 46 -7.74 8.64 -9.60
CA ILE A 46 -8.91 7.78 -9.55
C ILE A 46 -8.64 6.67 -10.56
N ILE A 47 -8.52 5.44 -10.08
CA ILE A 47 -8.22 4.27 -10.91
C ILE A 47 -9.43 3.36 -10.89
N ASP A 48 -9.92 2.99 -12.08
CA ASP A 48 -10.96 1.99 -12.26
C ASP A 48 -10.35 0.59 -12.20
N THR A 49 -10.83 -0.25 -11.29
CA THR A 49 -10.40 -1.65 -11.11
C THR A 49 -11.61 -2.58 -11.16
N PRO A 50 -11.42 -3.90 -11.38
CA PRO A 50 -12.53 -4.85 -11.40
C PRO A 50 -13.37 -4.87 -10.11
N GLU A 51 -12.77 -4.51 -8.98
CA GLU A 51 -13.39 -4.48 -7.65
C GLU A 51 -13.99 -3.11 -7.30
N GLY A 52 -13.72 -2.07 -8.09
CA GLY A 52 -14.27 -0.73 -7.91
C GLY A 52 -13.26 0.39 -8.16
N LEU A 53 -13.49 1.54 -7.51
CA LEU A 53 -12.63 2.71 -7.66
C LEU A 53 -11.56 2.77 -6.57
N LEU A 54 -10.29 2.87 -6.98
CA LEU A 54 -9.16 3.09 -6.09
C LEU A 54 -8.73 4.57 -6.12
N LEU A 55 -8.67 5.18 -4.94
CA LEU A 55 -8.16 6.55 -4.75
C LEU A 55 -6.70 6.48 -4.28
N VAL A 56 -5.78 6.98 -5.10
CA VAL A 56 -4.34 6.99 -4.78
C VAL A 56 -3.86 8.42 -4.64
N PRO A 57 -3.36 8.84 -3.46
CA PRO A 57 -2.81 10.17 -3.26
C PRO A 57 -1.66 10.47 -4.22
N LEU A 58 -1.70 11.61 -4.91
CA LEU A 58 -0.59 12.10 -5.71
C LEU A 58 0.35 12.90 -4.79
N PRO A 59 1.62 12.50 -4.64
CA PRO A 59 2.61 13.28 -3.89
C PRO A 59 2.91 14.60 -4.60
N ASP A 60 3.26 15.63 -3.82
CA ASP A 60 3.60 16.96 -4.36
C ASP A 60 4.88 16.93 -5.21
N ASP A 61 5.87 16.13 -4.80
CA ASP A 61 7.08 15.81 -5.56
C ASP A 61 7.23 14.28 -5.68
N PRO A 62 6.74 13.67 -6.78
CA PRO A 62 6.80 12.23 -6.99
C PRO A 62 8.23 11.68 -6.99
N VAL A 63 9.20 12.46 -7.47
CA VAL A 63 10.60 12.02 -7.57
C VAL A 63 11.26 12.00 -6.20
N ALA A 64 11.03 13.03 -5.38
CA ALA A 64 11.52 13.06 -4.01
C ALA A 64 10.89 11.94 -3.16
N THR A 65 9.58 11.74 -3.27
CA THR A 65 8.89 10.63 -2.59
C THR A 65 9.46 9.28 -3.00
N LEU A 66 9.66 9.04 -4.31
CA LEU A 66 10.23 7.79 -4.80
C LEU A 66 11.65 7.57 -4.30
N LYS A 67 12.48 8.62 -4.23
CA LYS A 67 13.84 8.54 -3.66
C LYS A 67 13.81 8.17 -2.18
N GLU A 68 12.90 8.76 -1.40
CA GLU A 68 12.78 8.44 0.02
C GLU A 68 12.35 6.99 0.24
N MET A 69 11.33 6.53 -0.50
CA MET A 69 10.90 5.13 -0.49
C MET A 69 12.05 4.19 -0.88
N GLY A 70 12.87 4.59 -1.86
CA GLY A 70 14.03 3.81 -2.30
C GLY A 70 15.07 3.59 -1.21
N LYS A 71 15.14 4.42 -0.16
CA LYS A 71 16.09 4.26 0.95
C LYS A 71 15.81 3.03 1.81
N SER A 72 14.57 2.52 1.82
CA SER A 72 14.24 1.30 2.55
C SER A 72 14.54 0.02 1.76
N LEU A 73 15.01 0.15 0.51
CA LEU A 73 15.38 -1.01 -0.30
C LEU A 73 16.67 -1.67 0.22
N PRO A 74 16.81 -2.99 0.09
CA PRO A 74 18.01 -3.70 0.46
C PRO A 74 19.24 -3.22 -0.32
N ALA A 75 20.41 -3.25 0.32
CA ALA A 75 21.67 -2.91 -0.31
C ALA A 75 22.07 -4.00 -1.32
N MET A 76 21.62 -3.84 -2.56
CA MET A 76 21.99 -4.72 -3.68
C MET A 76 22.24 -3.92 -4.95
N THR A 77 22.99 -4.53 -5.87
CA THR A 77 23.22 -3.91 -7.18
C THR A 77 21.94 -3.91 -8.01
N LEU A 78 21.80 -2.95 -8.92
CA LEU A 78 20.67 -2.90 -9.86
C LEU A 78 20.50 -4.21 -10.65
N LYS A 79 21.61 -4.88 -10.98
CA LYS A 79 21.59 -6.17 -11.70
C LYS A 79 20.93 -7.26 -10.86
N GLN A 80 21.29 -7.37 -9.58
CA GLN A 80 20.69 -8.33 -8.64
C GLN A 80 19.22 -8.00 -8.42
N PHE A 81 18.90 -6.74 -8.15
CA PHE A 81 17.53 -6.28 -7.95
C PHE A 81 16.63 -6.64 -9.15
N LYS A 82 17.11 -6.38 -10.38
CA LYS A 82 16.40 -6.77 -11.60
C LYS A 82 16.22 -8.29 -11.71
N SER A 83 17.24 -9.08 -11.36
CA SER A 83 17.15 -10.54 -11.39
C SER A 83 16.09 -11.07 -10.43
N GLU A 84 16.04 -10.55 -9.19
CA GLU A 84 15.06 -10.95 -8.18
C GLU A 84 13.63 -10.58 -8.61
N ILE A 85 13.42 -9.36 -9.13
CA ILE A 85 12.11 -8.94 -9.66
C ILE A 85 11.62 -9.89 -10.75
N MET A 86 12.49 -10.22 -11.72
CA MET A 86 12.11 -11.09 -12.83
C MET A 86 11.83 -12.53 -12.37
N LYS A 87 12.59 -13.01 -11.38
CA LYS A 87 12.38 -14.32 -10.77
C LYS A 87 11.01 -14.39 -10.08
N GLN A 88 10.70 -13.41 -9.22
CA GLN A 88 9.41 -13.33 -8.54
C GLN A 88 8.24 -13.25 -9.54
N ALA A 89 8.36 -12.42 -10.58
CA ALA A 89 7.32 -12.31 -11.60
C ALA A 89 7.07 -13.63 -12.35
N ALA A 90 8.12 -14.42 -12.61
CA ALA A 90 7.98 -15.74 -13.22
C ALA A 90 7.29 -16.74 -12.27
N GLU A 91 7.67 -16.77 -10.99
CA GLU A 91 7.05 -17.61 -9.96
C GLU A 91 5.55 -17.28 -9.77
N GLU A 92 5.19 -15.99 -9.77
CA GLU A 92 3.79 -15.55 -9.69
C GLU A 92 2.95 -15.99 -10.89
N LEU A 93 3.55 -16.05 -12.08
CA LEU A 93 2.88 -16.53 -13.29
C LEU A 93 2.66 -18.05 -13.23
N GLU A 94 3.66 -18.81 -12.76
CA GLU A 94 3.56 -20.26 -12.56
C GLU A 94 2.51 -20.62 -11.50
N ASN A 95 2.44 -19.87 -10.40
CA ASN A 95 1.48 -20.13 -9.31
C ASN A 95 0.02 -19.71 -9.61
N LYS A 96 -0.21 -18.99 -10.71
CA LYS A 96 -1.57 -18.61 -11.18
C LYS A 96 -2.13 -19.57 -12.23
N LEU A 97 -1.36 -20.56 -12.66
CA LEU A 97 -1.74 -21.63 -13.60
C LEU A 97 -2.07 -22.92 -12.85
#